data_AF-A0ABD0KSF1-F1
#
_entry.id   AF-A0ABD0KSF1-F1
#
_cell.length_a   1.000
_cell.length_b   1.000
_cell.length_c   1.000
_cell.angle_alpha   90.00
_cell.angle_beta   90.00
_cell.angle_gamma   90.00
#
_symmetry.space_group_name_H-M   'P 1'
#
loop_
_entity.id
_entity.type
_entity.pdbx_description
1 polymer ?
#
loop_
_entity_poly.entity_id
_entity_poly.type
_entity_poly.pdbx_seq_one_letter_code
_entity_poly.pdbx_strand_id
1 'polypeptide(L)'
;MMLLAALALMAIGTECFLQKEARVRQGVATQQPCLENRTFTENLLFESAAHSKSKCALKCLGQERCEAFTLITPSATCRGHSSVPTSASTSSPSPGTTTWTFPDLGIPCPLNCDYQLVAPGTCLRLYLTGKTHADARTRCQQDDATLYRMKTEERRQLLEDFVISQGEYNITFIPCALSTASHRDNADFRKHTLSPFTLSFYLSSKKGIRMWLDGTKSVDAWMWGDGDTLPVNSSLWYPGEPSGPGNCIQSYVNYRLDDIWCHSLRPYLCELFIP
;
A
#
# COMPACT_ATOMS: atom_id res chain seq x y z
N MET A 1 -6.81 11.60 58.24
CA MET A 1 -5.89 12.12 57.19
C MET A 1 -5.09 11.05 56.44
N MET A 2 -5.23 9.74 56.71
CA MET A 2 -4.52 8.69 55.95
C MET A 2 -5.35 8.00 54.84
N LEU A 3 -6.64 8.31 54.70
CA LEU A 3 -7.52 7.64 53.71
C LEU A 3 -7.56 8.32 52.32
N LEU A 4 -7.02 9.54 52.19
CA LEU A 4 -7.05 10.31 50.94
C LEU A 4 -5.83 10.06 50.03
N ALA A 5 -4.77 9.42 50.53
CA ALA A 5 -3.57 9.13 49.73
C ALA A 5 -3.67 7.82 48.91
N ALA A 6 -4.55 6.89 49.30
CA ALA A 6 -4.70 5.60 48.61
C ALA A 6 -5.56 5.68 47.34
N LEU A 7 -6.41 6.71 47.20
CA LEU A 7 -7.27 6.90 46.03
C LEU A 7 -6.58 7.64 44.87
N ALA A 8 -5.47 8.35 45.11
CA ALA A 8 -4.73 9.04 44.06
C ALA A 8 -3.77 8.11 43.27
N LEU A 9 -3.35 6.99 43.86
CA LEU A 9 -2.43 6.03 43.22
C LEU A 9 -3.14 5.00 42.31
N MET A 10 -4.47 4.88 42.39
CA MET A 10 -5.26 4.01 41.49
C MET A 10 -5.86 4.74 40.28
N ALA A 11 -5.65 6.06 40.16
CA ALA A 11 -6.14 6.85 39.03
C ALA A 11 -5.16 6.93 37.84
N ILE A 12 -3.87 6.60 38.02
CA ILE A 12 -2.86 6.70 36.96
C ILE A 12 -2.76 5.40 36.13
N GLY A 13 -3.34 4.28 36.60
CA GLY A 13 -3.27 2.98 35.93
C GLY A 13 -4.50 2.60 35.08
N THR A 14 -5.62 3.30 35.23
CA THR A 14 -6.93 2.87 34.69
C THR A 14 -7.33 3.55 33.38
N GLU A 15 -6.66 4.64 32.98
CA GLU A 15 -6.94 5.30 31.70
C GLU A 15 -6.43 4.52 30.47
N CYS A 16 -5.44 3.63 30.63
CA CYS A 16 -5.00 2.76 29.54
C CYS A 16 -5.94 1.57 29.28
N PHE A 17 -6.69 1.11 30.29
CA PHE A 17 -7.48 -0.12 30.19
C PHE A 17 -8.90 0.13 29.65
N LEU A 18 -9.45 1.33 29.86
CA LEU A 18 -10.82 1.67 29.43
C LEU A 18 -10.93 2.10 27.96
N GLN A 19 -9.83 2.20 27.20
CA GLN A 19 -9.87 2.37 25.75
C GLN A 19 -9.94 1.06 24.97
N LYS A 20 -9.94 -0.10 25.65
CA LYS A 20 -9.89 -1.41 25.00
C LYS A 20 -11.19 -1.83 24.27
N GLU A 21 -12.27 -1.07 24.39
CA GLU A 21 -13.56 -1.40 23.75
C GLU A 21 -14.20 -0.27 22.91
N ALA A 22 -13.48 0.81 22.59
CA ALA A 22 -14.07 1.87 21.77
C ALA A 22 -13.15 2.33 20.63
N ARG A 23 -13.62 2.07 19.40
CA ARG A 23 -13.13 2.51 18.07
C ARG A 23 -12.09 1.62 17.40
N VAL A 24 -12.61 0.54 16.84
CA VAL A 24 -12.24 0.08 15.50
C VAL A 24 -12.54 1.20 14.50
N ARG A 25 -11.51 1.65 13.80
CA ARG A 25 -11.46 2.33 12.49
C ARG A 25 -10.35 3.38 12.52
N GLN A 26 -9.18 3.01 12.05
CA GLN A 26 -8.28 3.81 11.21
C GLN A 26 -6.94 3.09 11.12
N GLY A 27 -6.60 2.68 9.91
CA GLY A 27 -5.34 2.05 9.57
C GLY A 27 -4.21 3.06 9.49
N VAL A 28 -3.73 3.52 10.65
CA VAL A 28 -2.54 4.36 10.77
C VAL A 28 -1.66 3.69 11.82
N ALA A 29 -0.41 3.38 11.46
CA ALA A 29 0.61 3.11 12.47
C ALA A 29 0.87 4.43 13.21
N THR A 30 0.08 4.70 14.24
CA THR A 30 0.23 5.87 15.10
C THR A 30 1.49 5.69 15.93
N GLN A 31 2.34 6.71 15.97
CA GLN A 31 3.29 6.86 17.07
C GLN A 31 2.44 6.92 18.34
N GLN A 32 2.41 5.85 19.13
CA GLN A 32 1.64 5.82 20.37
C GLN A 32 2.36 6.76 21.36
N PRO A 33 1.75 7.87 21.80
CA PRO A 33 2.39 8.81 22.73
C PRO A 33 2.75 8.13 24.06
N CYS A 34 1.96 7.12 24.44
CA CYS A 34 2.18 6.30 25.63
C CYS A 34 3.29 5.22 25.46
N LEU A 35 3.86 5.06 24.27
CA LEU A 35 5.02 4.20 24.00
C LEU A 35 6.30 4.98 23.75
N GLU A 36 6.30 6.33 23.84
CA GLU A 36 7.50 7.17 23.62
C GLU A 36 8.67 6.83 24.55
N ASN A 37 8.45 6.00 25.58
CA ASN A 37 9.50 5.50 26.47
C ASN A 37 9.42 3.98 26.73
N ARG A 38 8.66 3.20 25.93
CA ARG A 38 8.68 1.74 26.07
C ARG A 38 9.75 1.12 25.20
N THR A 39 10.75 0.58 25.87
CA THR A 39 11.80 -0.27 25.30
C THR A 39 11.26 -1.66 24.99
N PHE A 40 10.92 -1.93 23.72
CA PHE A 40 10.92 -3.29 23.19
C PHE A 40 12.36 -3.65 22.87
N THR A 41 13.13 -3.97 23.89
CA THR A 41 14.52 -4.42 23.71
C THR A 41 14.69 -5.85 24.17
N GLU A 42 13.83 -6.25 25.10
CA GLU A 42 13.50 -7.63 25.36
C GLU A 42 12.62 -8.07 24.17
N ASN A 43 12.94 -9.22 23.55
CA ASN A 43 12.18 -9.84 22.44
C ASN A 43 12.58 -9.40 21.02
N LEU A 44 13.86 -9.04 20.81
CA LEU A 44 14.41 -8.88 19.46
C LEU A 44 14.26 -10.20 18.68
N LEU A 45 13.48 -10.17 17.62
CA LEU A 45 13.23 -11.31 16.74
C LEU A 45 14.28 -11.38 15.62
N PHE A 46 14.61 -10.23 15.03
CA PHE A 46 15.67 -10.12 14.04
C PHE A 46 16.26 -8.71 14.02
N GLU A 47 17.49 -8.61 13.51
CA GLU A 47 18.13 -7.37 13.12
C GLU A 47 18.69 -7.50 11.70
N SER A 48 18.43 -6.53 10.82
CA SER A 48 18.95 -6.55 9.44
C SER A 48 18.97 -5.16 8.81
N ALA A 49 19.69 -4.99 7.70
CA ALA A 49 19.69 -3.72 6.98
C ALA A 49 18.34 -3.41 6.31
N ALA A 50 17.83 -2.19 6.50
CA ALA A 50 16.72 -1.61 5.77
C ALA A 50 16.91 -0.10 5.60
N HIS A 51 16.87 0.39 4.37
CA HIS A 51 17.04 1.81 4.06
C HIS A 51 15.73 2.61 4.08
N SER A 52 14.60 1.97 4.39
CA SER A 52 13.29 2.61 4.47
C SER A 52 12.40 1.95 5.51
N LYS A 53 11.41 2.71 6.00
CA LYS A 53 10.38 2.22 6.92
C LYS A 53 9.62 1.05 6.29
N SER A 54 9.26 1.17 5.01
CA SER A 54 8.55 0.13 4.25
C SER A 54 9.34 -1.16 4.23
N LYS A 55 10.62 -1.12 3.84
CA LYS A 55 11.48 -2.32 3.80
C LYS A 55 11.63 -2.98 5.18
N CYS A 56 11.65 -2.19 6.25
CA CYS A 56 11.70 -2.71 7.60
C CYS A 56 10.37 -3.38 8.02
N ALA A 57 9.23 -2.75 7.70
CA ALA A 57 7.90 -3.30 7.91
C ALA A 57 7.74 -4.66 7.19
N LEU A 58 8.14 -4.73 5.91
CA LEU A 58 8.08 -5.96 5.11
C LEU A 58 8.87 -7.11 5.72
N LYS A 59 10.06 -6.83 6.27
CA LYS A 59 10.85 -7.85 6.95
C LYS A 59 10.18 -8.35 8.22
N CYS A 60 9.48 -7.47 8.92
CA CYS A 60 8.69 -7.85 10.08
C CYS A 60 7.48 -8.71 9.67
N LEU A 61 6.78 -8.34 8.60
CA LEU A 61 5.65 -9.11 8.08
C LEU A 61 6.04 -10.52 7.61
N GLY A 62 7.23 -10.70 7.04
CA GLY A 62 7.77 -12.01 6.68
C GLY A 62 8.14 -12.90 7.88
N GLN A 63 7.87 -12.46 9.12
CA GLN A 63 8.16 -13.20 10.35
C GLN A 63 6.88 -13.35 11.17
N GLU A 64 6.38 -14.58 11.32
CA GLU A 64 5.09 -14.88 12.00
C GLU A 64 5.00 -14.33 13.43
N ARG A 65 6.14 -14.14 14.09
CA ARG A 65 6.23 -13.67 15.47
C ARG A 65 6.45 -12.17 15.61
N CYS A 66 6.58 -11.43 14.51
CA CYS A 66 6.94 -10.02 14.55
C CYS A 66 5.68 -9.16 14.69
N GLU A 67 5.59 -8.44 15.80
CA GLU A 67 4.44 -7.59 16.15
C GLU A 67 4.77 -6.11 16.14
N ALA A 68 6.06 -5.78 16.15
CA ALA A 68 6.54 -4.42 16.06
C ALA A 68 7.90 -4.40 15.34
N PHE A 69 8.25 -3.26 14.76
CA PHE A 69 9.58 -3.06 14.22
C PHE A 69 10.12 -1.67 14.57
N THR A 70 11.43 -1.54 14.45
CA THR A 70 12.17 -0.34 14.74
C THR A 70 13.18 -0.10 13.63
N LEU A 71 13.24 1.13 13.12
CA LEU A 71 14.19 1.56 12.10
C LEU A 71 15.12 2.59 12.71
N ILE A 72 16.41 2.27 12.75
CA ILE A 72 17.47 3.13 13.22
C ILE A 72 18.03 3.85 11.99
N THR A 73 17.55 5.07 11.74
CA THR A 73 17.88 5.83 10.52
C THR A 73 19.38 6.07 10.32
N PRO A 74 20.18 6.42 11.35
CA PRO A 74 21.61 6.67 11.15
C PRO A 74 22.38 5.45 10.61
N SER A 75 21.95 4.23 10.96
CA SER A 75 22.63 2.99 10.57
C SER A 75 21.88 2.20 9.51
N ALA A 76 20.72 2.69 9.05
CA ALA A 76 19.78 1.93 8.21
C ALA A 76 19.51 0.52 8.75
N THR A 77 19.38 0.39 10.07
CA THR A 77 19.16 -0.91 10.74
C THR A 77 17.69 -1.08 11.08
N CYS A 78 17.11 -2.19 10.63
CA CYS A 78 15.79 -2.65 11.00
C CYS A 78 15.86 -3.70 12.09
N ARG A 79 15.06 -3.54 13.14
CA ARG A 79 14.86 -4.53 14.19
C ARG A 79 13.39 -4.93 14.22
N GLY A 80 13.11 -6.22 14.24
CA GLY A 80 11.77 -6.74 14.49
C GLY A 80 11.63 -7.24 15.91
N HIS A 81 10.46 -7.08 16.50
CA HIS A 81 10.16 -7.40 17.90
C HIS A 81 8.93 -8.29 18.01
N SER A 82 8.94 -9.23 18.95
CA SER A 82 7.84 -10.15 19.25
C SER A 82 7.22 -9.85 20.62
N SER A 83 5.95 -10.22 20.88
CA SER A 83 5.43 -10.26 22.26
C SER A 83 6.05 -11.37 23.09
N VAL A 84 6.55 -12.43 22.44
CA VAL A 84 7.05 -13.62 23.12
C VAL A 84 8.51 -13.41 23.53
N PRO A 85 8.84 -13.45 24.84
CA PRO A 85 10.20 -13.28 25.29
C PRO A 85 11.16 -14.34 24.79
N THR A 86 12.14 -13.91 24.00
CA THR A 86 13.38 -14.65 23.81
C THR A 86 14.31 -14.26 24.95
N SER A 87 14.64 -15.24 25.77
CA SER A 87 15.46 -15.11 26.97
C SER A 87 16.74 -14.30 26.68
N ALA A 88 16.92 -13.21 27.42
CA ALA A 88 18.16 -12.44 27.55
C ALA A 88 18.64 -11.65 26.32
N SER A 89 18.10 -10.45 26.12
CA SER A 89 18.91 -9.31 25.71
C SER A 89 18.27 -8.00 26.15
N THR A 90 18.89 -7.32 27.11
CA THR A 90 18.53 -5.97 27.55
C THR A 90 19.57 -5.02 26.98
N SER A 91 19.24 -4.36 25.86
CA SER A 91 20.01 -3.21 25.38
C SER A 91 19.10 -1.99 25.42
N SER A 92 19.60 -0.82 25.80
CA SER A 92 18.82 0.42 25.72
C SER A 92 18.76 0.91 24.26
N PRO A 93 17.64 1.50 23.80
CA PRO A 93 17.53 2.01 22.44
C PRO A 93 18.53 3.16 22.25
N SER A 94 19.23 3.14 21.11
CA SER A 94 20.13 4.22 20.75
C SER A 94 19.33 5.50 20.47
N PRO A 95 19.89 6.71 20.70
CA PRO A 95 19.24 7.95 20.31
C PRO A 95 18.84 7.95 18.82
N GLY A 96 17.64 8.43 18.49
CA GLY A 96 17.12 8.45 17.11
C GLY A 96 16.36 7.17 16.68
N THR A 97 15.95 6.35 17.64
CA THR A 97 15.19 5.12 17.41
C THR A 97 13.69 5.40 17.38
N THR A 98 13.00 4.99 16.30
CA THR A 98 11.53 5.06 16.22
C THR A 98 10.97 3.64 16.10
N THR A 99 9.98 3.31 16.94
CA THR A 99 9.32 1.99 17.00
C THR A 99 7.87 2.09 16.54
N TRP A 100 7.44 1.13 15.74
CA TRP A 100 6.06 1.00 15.26
C TRP A 100 5.51 -0.37 15.69
N THR A 101 4.33 -0.39 16.29
CA THR A 101 3.58 -1.60 16.58
C THR A 101 2.56 -1.86 15.48
N PHE A 102 2.30 -3.13 15.17
CA PHE A 102 1.17 -3.55 14.36
C PHE A 102 -0.04 -3.73 15.28
N PRO A 103 -1.07 -2.88 15.23
CA PRO A 103 -2.32 -3.20 15.91
C PRO A 103 -3.10 -4.18 15.03
N ASP A 104 -3.15 -5.46 15.43
CA ASP A 104 -4.08 -6.51 15.00
C ASP A 104 -4.52 -6.54 13.51
N LEU A 105 -3.75 -7.27 12.68
CA LEU A 105 -4.12 -8.03 11.46
C LEU A 105 -5.10 -7.45 10.40
N GLY A 106 -5.32 -6.13 10.37
CA GLY A 106 -6.03 -5.43 9.29
C GLY A 106 -5.07 -4.55 8.48
N ILE A 107 -4.01 -5.12 7.89
CA ILE A 107 -2.87 -4.40 7.28
C ILE A 107 -3.37 -3.35 6.26
N PRO A 108 -3.41 -2.06 6.60
CA PRO A 108 -3.69 -1.00 5.64
C PRO A 108 -2.44 -0.83 4.77
N CYS A 109 -2.64 -0.57 3.49
CA CYS A 109 -1.55 -0.35 2.55
C CYS A 109 -0.56 0.71 3.08
N PRO A 110 0.73 0.36 3.28
CA PRO A 110 1.63 1.12 4.15
C PRO A 110 2.19 2.43 3.58
N LEU A 111 1.67 2.93 2.46
CA LEU A 111 2.22 4.11 1.78
C LEU A 111 1.10 4.98 1.23
N ASN A 112 0.87 6.14 1.86
CA ASN A 112 -0.13 7.16 1.53
C ASN A 112 -1.55 6.58 1.44
N CYS A 113 -2.50 7.14 2.19
CA CYS A 113 -3.87 6.61 2.35
C CYS A 113 -4.73 6.41 1.09
N ASP A 114 -4.15 6.57 -0.09
CA ASP A 114 -4.76 6.39 -1.39
C ASP A 114 -4.60 4.96 -1.93
N TYR A 115 -3.71 4.12 -1.37
CA TYR A 115 -3.67 2.69 -1.70
C TYR A 115 -4.72 1.92 -0.89
N GLN A 116 -5.44 1.03 -1.55
CA GLN A 116 -6.51 0.21 -0.99
C GLN A 116 -6.10 -1.25 -0.97
N LEU A 117 -6.32 -1.93 0.16
CA LEU A 117 -6.04 -3.36 0.30
C LEU A 117 -7.15 -4.12 -0.42
N VAL A 118 -6.79 -4.89 -1.44
CA VAL A 118 -7.76 -5.63 -2.27
C VAL A 118 -7.64 -7.15 -2.11
N ALA A 119 -6.49 -7.62 -1.66
CA ALA A 119 -6.23 -9.02 -1.30
C ALA A 119 -5.10 -9.06 -0.26
N PRO A 120 -4.91 -10.19 0.46
CA PRO A 120 -3.78 -10.35 1.36
C PRO A 120 -2.46 -10.01 0.65
N GLY A 121 -1.70 -9.07 1.21
CA GLY A 121 -0.43 -8.62 0.65
C GLY A 121 -0.52 -7.79 -0.63
N THR A 122 -1.72 -7.44 -1.13
CA THR A 122 -1.88 -6.70 -2.40
C THR A 122 -2.64 -5.40 -2.20
N CYS A 123 -1.97 -4.31 -2.55
CA CYS A 123 -2.47 -2.95 -2.43
C CYS A 123 -2.53 -2.27 -3.79
N LEU A 124 -3.68 -1.67 -4.11
CA LEU A 124 -3.89 -1.02 -5.40
C LEU A 124 -4.19 0.47 -5.26
N ARG A 125 -3.72 1.24 -6.25
CA ARG A 125 -4.06 2.65 -6.40
C ARG A 125 -4.31 3.00 -7.86
N LEU A 126 -5.52 3.49 -8.14
CA LEU A 126 -5.91 3.97 -9.46
C LEU A 126 -5.55 5.44 -9.63
N TYR A 127 -4.85 5.76 -10.71
CA TYR A 127 -4.54 7.12 -11.12
C TYR A 127 -5.32 7.45 -12.40
N LEU A 128 -6.22 8.43 -12.31
CA LEU A 128 -7.05 8.85 -13.45
C LEU A 128 -6.35 9.84 -14.37
N THR A 129 -5.36 10.57 -13.86
CA THR A 129 -4.56 11.51 -14.66
C THR A 129 -3.72 10.74 -15.67
N GLY A 130 -3.99 10.97 -16.96
CA GLY A 130 -3.33 10.25 -18.04
C GLY A 130 -1.82 10.48 -18.06
N LYS A 131 -1.05 9.40 -18.22
CA LYS A 131 0.41 9.42 -18.43
C LYS A 131 0.80 8.50 -19.58
N THR A 132 2.01 8.69 -20.13
CA THR A 132 2.62 7.66 -21.00
C THR A 132 2.90 6.41 -20.16
N HIS A 133 3.08 5.26 -20.81
CA HIS A 133 3.37 4.01 -20.09
C HIS A 133 4.65 4.12 -19.23
N ALA A 134 5.70 4.72 -19.78
CA ALA A 134 6.97 4.94 -19.08
C ALA A 134 6.83 5.88 -17.87
N ASP A 135 6.08 6.98 -18.02
CA ASP A 135 5.85 7.92 -16.92
C ASP A 135 4.95 7.32 -15.84
N ALA A 136 3.97 6.51 -16.22
CA ALA A 136 3.10 5.78 -15.30
C ALA A 136 3.92 4.78 -14.45
N ARG A 137 4.82 4.02 -15.09
CA ARG A 137 5.76 3.11 -14.40
C ARG A 137 6.65 3.87 -13.43
N THR A 138 7.28 4.96 -13.88
CA THR A 138 8.14 5.81 -13.05
C THR A 138 7.37 6.34 -11.84
N ARG A 139 6.11 6.73 -12.03
CA ARG A 139 5.27 7.22 -10.94
C ARG A 139 4.91 6.13 -9.92
N CYS A 140 4.60 4.90 -10.35
CA CYS A 140 4.40 3.80 -9.40
C CYS A 140 5.68 3.51 -8.61
N GLN A 141 6.85 3.56 -9.25
CA GLN A 141 8.14 3.31 -8.59
C GLN A 141 8.49 4.36 -7.52
N GLN A 142 8.00 5.60 -7.64
CA GLN A 142 8.15 6.62 -6.60
C GLN A 142 7.41 6.26 -5.30
N ASP A 143 6.39 5.41 -5.39
CA ASP A 143 5.63 4.90 -4.24
C ASP A 143 6.11 3.48 -3.83
N ASP A 144 7.34 3.09 -4.20
CA ASP A 144 7.87 1.72 -4.04
C ASP A 144 6.94 0.62 -4.63
N ALA A 145 6.11 1.00 -5.62
CA ALA A 145 5.13 0.14 -6.27
C ALA A 145 5.54 -0.16 -7.72
N THR A 146 4.82 -1.09 -8.36
CA THR A 146 4.93 -1.36 -9.80
C THR A 146 3.63 -1.00 -10.50
N LEU A 147 3.62 -0.99 -11.84
CA LEU A 147 2.33 -1.09 -12.54
C LEU A 147 1.68 -2.44 -12.20
N TYR A 148 0.36 -2.50 -12.24
CA TYR A 148 -0.39 -3.72 -11.93
C TYR A 148 -0.10 -4.83 -12.94
N ARG A 149 0.31 -6.00 -12.44
CA ARG A 149 0.62 -7.17 -13.26
C ARG A 149 -0.59 -8.09 -13.33
N MET A 150 -1.25 -8.19 -14.47
CA MET A 150 -2.45 -9.03 -14.63
C MET A 150 -2.10 -10.38 -15.24
N LYS A 151 -1.48 -11.27 -14.44
CA LYS A 151 -0.92 -12.56 -14.93
C LYS A 151 -1.90 -13.72 -14.97
N THR A 152 -3.04 -13.60 -14.29
CA THR A 152 -4.02 -14.69 -14.15
C THR A 152 -5.44 -14.14 -14.25
N GLU A 153 -6.41 -15.03 -14.47
CA GLU A 153 -7.82 -14.64 -14.60
C GLU A 153 -8.38 -14.16 -13.24
N GLU A 154 -7.88 -14.69 -12.13
CA GLU A 154 -8.22 -14.22 -10.77
C GLU A 154 -7.75 -12.77 -10.58
N ARG A 155 -6.57 -12.43 -11.09
CA ARG A 155 -6.05 -11.06 -11.05
C ARG A 155 -6.82 -10.12 -11.98
N ARG A 156 -7.27 -10.61 -13.13
CA ARG A 156 -8.21 -9.86 -14.00
C ARG A 156 -9.52 -9.56 -13.26
N GLN A 157 -10.10 -10.54 -12.57
CA GLN A 157 -11.33 -10.34 -11.80
C GLN A 157 -11.13 -9.35 -10.65
N LEU A 158 -10.01 -9.45 -9.93
CA LEU A 158 -9.66 -8.51 -8.86
C LEU A 158 -9.54 -7.07 -9.39
N LEU A 159 -8.95 -6.87 -10.57
CA LEU A 159 -8.91 -5.57 -11.26
C LEU A 159 -10.32 -5.06 -11.54
N GLU A 160 -11.18 -5.90 -12.12
CA GLU A 160 -12.57 -5.56 -12.43
C GLU A 160 -13.34 -5.13 -11.17
N ASP A 161 -13.31 -5.94 -10.13
CA ASP A 161 -14.00 -5.68 -8.87
C ASP A 161 -13.49 -4.39 -8.21
N PHE A 162 -12.17 -4.19 -8.22
CA PHE A 162 -11.55 -2.97 -7.69
C PHE A 162 -12.03 -1.73 -8.44
N VAL A 163 -11.96 -1.73 -9.78
CA VAL A 163 -12.34 -0.56 -10.59
C VAL A 163 -13.83 -0.25 -10.47
N ILE A 164 -14.69 -1.27 -10.44
CA ILE A 164 -16.13 -1.10 -10.21
C ILE A 164 -16.37 -0.47 -8.83
N SER A 165 -15.70 -0.96 -7.78
CA SER A 165 -15.85 -0.40 -6.42
C SER A 165 -15.46 1.08 -6.33
N GLN A 166 -14.48 1.53 -7.13
CA GLN A 166 -14.10 2.95 -7.18
C GLN A 166 -15.23 3.85 -7.74
N GLY A 167 -16.15 3.30 -8.53
CA GLY A 167 -17.29 4.03 -9.09
C GLY A 167 -18.53 4.06 -8.19
N GLU A 168 -18.68 3.06 -7.32
CA GLU A 168 -19.81 2.98 -6.38
C GLU A 168 -19.59 3.82 -5.14
N TYR A 169 -18.35 3.89 -4.67
CA TYR A 169 -18.02 4.77 -3.57
C TYR A 169 -17.87 6.21 -4.08
N ASN A 170 -18.90 7.04 -3.84
CA ASN A 170 -18.76 8.50 -3.70
C ASN A 170 -17.86 8.78 -2.47
N ILE A 171 -16.57 8.41 -2.52
CA ILE A 171 -15.66 8.59 -1.40
C ILE A 171 -15.53 10.09 -1.20
N THR A 172 -16.21 10.58 -0.16
CA THR A 172 -15.70 11.66 0.66
C THR A 172 -14.32 11.17 1.06
N PHE A 173 -13.29 11.54 0.29
CA PHE A 173 -11.91 11.31 0.64
C PHE A 173 -11.75 11.96 2.00
N ILE A 174 -11.81 11.16 3.06
CA ILE A 174 -11.38 11.61 4.38
C ILE A 174 -9.87 11.69 4.19
N PRO A 175 -9.31 12.89 3.96
CA PRO A 175 -7.89 13.00 3.77
C PRO A 175 -7.28 12.53 5.08
N CYS A 176 -6.28 11.64 5.01
CA CYS A 176 -5.47 11.29 6.18
C CYS A 176 -4.65 12.47 6.75
N ALA A 177 -5.00 13.71 6.42
CA ALA A 177 -4.34 14.90 6.88
C ALA A 177 -4.84 15.27 8.29
N LEU A 178 -4.29 14.61 9.30
CA LEU A 178 -3.99 15.21 10.60
C LEU A 178 -2.66 14.63 11.12
N SER A 179 -1.62 14.68 10.28
CA SER A 179 -0.25 14.87 10.78
C SER A 179 0.34 16.09 10.06
N THR A 180 0.96 16.94 10.85
CA THR A 180 1.30 18.33 10.52
C THR A 180 2.41 18.43 9.47
N ALA A 181 2.11 19.19 8.41
CA ALA A 181 3.01 20.06 7.65
C ALA A 181 4.31 19.48 7.05
N SER A 182 4.35 19.48 5.71
CA SER A 182 5.48 19.84 4.83
C SER A 182 5.74 18.84 3.70
N HIS A 183 4.80 18.68 2.77
CA HIS A 183 5.14 18.31 1.40
C HIS A 183 4.31 19.18 0.44
N ARG A 184 5.02 19.95 -0.38
CA ARG A 184 4.51 21.08 -1.18
C ARG A 184 3.94 20.69 -2.55
N ASP A 185 3.61 19.42 -2.80
CA ASP A 185 3.23 18.96 -4.14
C ASP A 185 1.74 18.65 -4.35
N ASN A 186 0.88 19.00 -3.40
CA ASN A 186 -0.58 18.78 -3.50
C ASN A 186 -1.33 19.87 -4.29
N ALA A 187 -0.66 20.61 -5.17
CA ALA A 187 -1.27 21.63 -6.02
C ALA A 187 -1.95 21.07 -7.28
N ASP A 188 -1.74 19.79 -7.61
CA ASP A 188 -2.17 19.23 -8.90
C ASP A 188 -3.58 18.59 -8.88
N PHE A 189 -4.22 18.47 -7.71
CA PHE A 189 -5.52 17.79 -7.60
C PHE A 189 -6.74 18.68 -7.92
N ARG A 190 -6.58 20.00 -8.06
CA ARG A 190 -7.71 20.94 -8.22
C ARG A 190 -8.15 21.24 -9.65
N LYS A 191 -7.46 20.75 -10.69
CA LYS A 191 -7.75 21.21 -12.07
C LYS A 191 -8.60 20.26 -12.93
N HIS A 192 -8.76 18.99 -12.57
CA HIS A 192 -9.54 18.04 -13.40
C HIS A 192 -10.32 17.00 -12.58
N THR A 193 -11.01 17.42 -11.52
CA THR A 193 -11.93 16.52 -10.82
C THR A 193 -13.17 16.33 -11.69
N LEU A 194 -13.29 15.17 -12.35
CA LEU A 194 -14.56 14.74 -12.92
C LEU A 194 -15.61 14.78 -11.80
N SER A 195 -16.82 15.27 -12.12
CA SER A 195 -17.95 15.17 -11.20
C SER A 195 -18.07 13.72 -10.70
N PRO A 196 -18.35 13.46 -9.41
CA PRO A 196 -18.51 12.11 -8.88
C PRO A 196 -19.50 11.27 -9.72
N PHE A 197 -20.54 11.90 -10.27
CA PHE A 197 -21.48 11.26 -11.19
C PHE A 197 -20.86 10.89 -12.54
N THR A 198 -20.01 11.74 -13.11
CA THR A 198 -19.31 11.47 -14.37
C THR A 198 -18.26 10.37 -14.20
N LEU A 199 -17.57 10.35 -13.05
CA LEU A 199 -16.62 9.31 -12.72
C LEU A 199 -17.34 7.96 -12.55
N SER A 200 -18.39 7.90 -11.73
CA SER A 200 -19.17 6.68 -11.54
C SER A 200 -19.68 6.10 -12.87
N PHE A 201 -20.23 6.93 -13.77
CA PHE A 201 -20.67 6.49 -15.10
C PHE A 201 -19.52 5.98 -15.98
N TYR A 202 -18.35 6.62 -15.91
CA TYR A 202 -17.16 6.23 -16.68
C TYR A 202 -16.57 4.91 -16.19
N LEU A 203 -16.47 4.72 -14.87
CA LEU A 203 -15.94 3.51 -14.23
C LEU A 203 -16.93 2.32 -14.33
N SER A 204 -18.24 2.57 -14.25
CA SER A 204 -19.30 1.53 -14.27
C SER A 204 -19.70 1.08 -15.68
N SER A 205 -19.18 1.70 -16.74
CA SER A 205 -19.49 1.27 -18.10
C SER A 205 -18.85 -0.11 -18.38
N LYS A 206 -19.63 -1.08 -18.87
CA LYS A 206 -19.14 -2.42 -19.29
C LYS A 206 -18.03 -2.39 -20.35
N LYS A 207 -17.73 -1.22 -20.92
CA LYS A 207 -16.64 -1.03 -21.86
C LYS A 207 -15.27 -1.06 -21.18
N GLY A 208 -15.22 -0.94 -19.85
CA GLY A 208 -13.98 -0.90 -19.08
C GLY A 208 -13.21 0.40 -19.30
N ILE A 209 -12.46 0.83 -18.31
CA ILE A 209 -11.48 1.90 -18.50
C ILE A 209 -10.28 1.31 -19.20
N ARG A 210 -9.75 2.03 -20.18
CA ARG A 210 -8.46 1.70 -20.78
C ARG A 210 -7.36 2.32 -19.93
N MET A 211 -6.69 1.50 -19.13
CA MET A 211 -5.62 1.95 -18.25
C MET A 211 -4.34 1.16 -18.51
N TRP A 212 -3.19 1.79 -18.24
CA TRP A 212 -1.93 1.09 -18.30
C TRP A 212 -1.84 0.02 -17.22
N LEU A 213 -1.49 -1.17 -17.69
CA LEU A 213 -1.04 -2.27 -16.86
C LEU A 213 0.46 -2.44 -17.06
N ASP A 214 1.08 -3.24 -16.22
CA ASP A 214 2.45 -3.63 -16.49
C ASP A 214 2.50 -4.49 -17.76
N GLY A 215 3.60 -4.45 -18.48
CA GLY A 215 3.77 -5.28 -19.66
C GLY A 215 4.15 -4.53 -20.92
N THR A 216 5.18 -5.03 -21.58
CA THR A 216 5.73 -4.47 -22.81
C THR A 216 6.15 -5.57 -23.76
N LYS A 217 6.14 -5.28 -25.06
CA LYS A 217 6.65 -6.17 -26.10
C LYS A 217 8.16 -5.98 -26.24
N SER A 218 8.92 -7.05 -26.01
CA SER A 218 10.29 -7.20 -26.49
C SER A 218 10.28 -7.71 -27.94
N VAL A 219 11.46 -7.92 -28.54
CA VAL A 219 11.61 -8.34 -29.95
C VAL A 219 10.68 -9.50 -30.31
N ASP A 220 10.63 -10.53 -29.45
CA ASP A 220 9.92 -11.78 -29.76
C ASP A 220 8.83 -12.15 -28.74
N ALA A 221 8.67 -11.39 -27.66
CA ALA A 221 7.78 -11.79 -26.56
C ALA A 221 7.16 -10.61 -25.82
N TRP A 222 5.93 -10.79 -25.36
CA TRP A 222 5.34 -9.93 -24.34
C TRP A 222 5.89 -10.33 -22.97
N MET A 223 6.32 -9.34 -22.20
CA MET A 223 6.91 -9.55 -20.88
C MET A 223 6.37 -8.57 -19.87
N TRP A 224 6.15 -9.05 -18.65
CA TRP A 224 5.86 -8.23 -17.47
C TRP A 224 7.13 -7.53 -16.98
N GLY A 225 7.00 -6.50 -16.15
CA GLY A 225 8.12 -5.73 -15.63
C GLY A 225 9.05 -6.51 -14.68
N ASP A 226 8.62 -7.68 -14.21
CA ASP A 226 9.44 -8.62 -13.43
C ASP A 226 10.14 -9.69 -14.27
N GLY A 227 9.99 -9.65 -15.60
CA GLY A 227 10.67 -10.55 -16.53
C GLY A 227 9.87 -11.79 -16.94
N ASP A 228 8.72 -12.06 -16.31
CA ASP A 228 7.86 -13.17 -16.74
C ASP A 228 7.27 -12.90 -18.11
N THR A 229 7.04 -13.96 -18.88
CA THR A 229 6.45 -13.86 -20.22
C THR A 229 4.92 -13.92 -20.17
N LEU A 230 4.28 -13.23 -21.12
CA LEU A 230 2.86 -13.31 -21.40
C LEU A 230 2.67 -14.00 -22.76
N PRO A 231 2.15 -15.24 -22.81
CA PRO A 231 1.88 -15.91 -24.07
C PRO A 231 0.87 -15.14 -24.93
N VAL A 232 1.10 -15.08 -26.24
CA VAL A 232 0.17 -14.44 -27.20
C VAL A 232 -1.18 -15.16 -27.29
N ASN A 233 -1.23 -16.44 -26.95
CA ASN A 233 -2.45 -17.25 -26.89
C ASN A 233 -3.08 -17.29 -25.48
N SER A 234 -2.62 -16.43 -24.56
CA SER A 234 -3.20 -16.33 -23.22
C SER A 234 -4.67 -15.92 -23.31
N SER A 235 -5.52 -16.55 -22.49
CA SER A 235 -6.92 -16.15 -22.37
C SER A 235 -7.09 -14.72 -21.86
N LEU A 236 -6.05 -14.13 -21.26
CA LEU A 236 -6.09 -12.76 -20.73
C LEU A 236 -6.22 -11.72 -21.83
N TRP A 237 -5.75 -12.01 -23.05
CA TRP A 237 -5.96 -11.14 -24.20
C TRP A 237 -7.44 -11.05 -24.57
N TYR A 238 -7.86 -9.87 -25.00
CA TYR A 238 -9.17 -9.72 -25.61
C TYR A 238 -9.22 -10.55 -26.91
N PRO A 239 -10.36 -11.16 -27.29
CA PRO A 239 -10.43 -11.97 -28.51
C PRO A 239 -9.96 -11.19 -29.75
N GLY A 240 -8.90 -11.70 -30.38
CA GLY A 240 -8.23 -11.06 -31.51
C GLY A 240 -6.92 -10.35 -31.16
N GLU A 241 -6.65 -10.10 -29.88
CA GLU A 241 -5.40 -9.49 -29.41
C GLU A 241 -4.34 -10.54 -29.06
N PRO A 242 -3.04 -10.18 -29.06
CA PRO A 242 -2.48 -8.88 -29.47
C PRO A 242 -2.43 -8.74 -31.00
N SER A 243 -3.05 -7.68 -31.53
CA SER A 243 -3.14 -7.37 -32.97
C SER A 243 -2.71 -5.96 -33.33
N GLY A 244 -2.51 -5.11 -32.33
CA GLY A 244 -2.18 -3.71 -32.52
C GLY A 244 -0.73 -3.48 -32.96
N PRO A 245 -0.42 -2.23 -33.36
CA PRO A 245 0.95 -1.80 -33.63
C PRO A 245 1.72 -1.43 -32.35
N GLY A 246 1.13 -1.71 -31.18
CA GLY A 246 1.63 -1.27 -29.88
C GLY A 246 2.70 -2.19 -29.30
N ASN A 247 3.48 -1.63 -28.38
CA ASN A 247 4.44 -2.39 -27.59
C ASN A 247 4.16 -2.29 -26.08
N CYS A 248 2.99 -1.77 -25.68
CA CYS A 248 2.59 -1.62 -24.28
C CYS A 248 1.18 -2.16 -24.05
N ILE A 249 0.97 -2.76 -22.88
CA ILE A 249 -0.29 -3.39 -22.50
C ILE A 249 -1.20 -2.39 -21.78
N GLN A 250 -2.45 -2.32 -22.20
CA GLN A 250 -3.54 -1.67 -21.47
C GLN A 250 -4.63 -2.68 -21.11
N SER A 251 -5.47 -2.35 -20.15
CA SER A 251 -6.79 -2.99 -20.01
C SER A 251 -7.73 -2.53 -21.12
N TYR A 252 -8.69 -3.38 -21.46
CA TYR A 252 -9.68 -3.14 -22.50
C TYR A 252 -11.07 -3.59 -22.06
N VAL A 253 -11.92 -3.95 -23.03
CA VAL A 253 -13.28 -4.46 -22.81
C VAL A 253 -13.23 -5.68 -21.88
N ASN A 254 -14.10 -5.69 -20.87
CA ASN A 254 -14.14 -6.70 -19.80
C ASN A 254 -12.79 -6.91 -19.09
N TYR A 255 -11.97 -5.86 -19.02
CA TYR A 255 -10.65 -5.84 -18.39
C TYR A 255 -9.65 -6.83 -18.99
N ARG A 256 -9.91 -7.31 -20.21
CA ARG A 256 -8.93 -8.12 -20.95
C ARG A 256 -7.82 -7.23 -21.51
N LEU A 257 -6.73 -7.85 -21.91
CA LEU A 257 -5.53 -7.17 -22.40
C LEU A 257 -5.70 -6.74 -23.86
N ASP A 258 -5.15 -5.59 -24.17
CA ASP A 258 -5.03 -5.01 -25.50
C ASP A 258 -3.65 -4.33 -25.60
N ASP A 259 -3.11 -4.27 -26.81
CA ASP A 259 -1.83 -3.64 -27.07
C ASP A 259 -1.97 -2.29 -27.79
N ILE A 260 -1.18 -1.31 -27.35
CA ILE A 260 -1.26 0.04 -27.92
C ILE A 260 0.09 0.78 -27.81
N TRP A 261 0.21 1.87 -28.56
CA TRP A 261 1.38 2.77 -28.53
C TRP A 261 1.63 3.31 -27.12
N CYS A 262 2.83 3.05 -26.60
CA CYS A 262 3.28 3.41 -25.25
C CYS A 262 3.20 4.92 -24.91
N HIS A 263 3.23 5.78 -25.92
CA HIS A 263 3.15 7.24 -25.75
C HIS A 263 1.71 7.76 -25.57
N SER A 264 0.70 6.89 -25.68
CA SER A 264 -0.68 7.27 -25.39
C SER A 264 -0.81 7.72 -23.94
N LEU A 265 -1.58 8.79 -23.70
CA LEU A 265 -1.92 9.18 -22.34
C LEU A 265 -3.10 8.32 -21.86
N ARG A 266 -2.88 7.55 -20.79
CA ARG A 266 -3.89 6.70 -20.17
C ARG A 266 -3.85 6.82 -18.65
N PRO A 267 -5.01 6.67 -17.97
CA PRO A 267 -5.04 6.27 -16.57
C PRO A 267 -4.14 5.05 -16.34
N TYR A 268 -3.73 4.80 -15.10
CA TYR A 268 -2.87 3.67 -14.78
C TYR A 268 -3.12 3.15 -13.38
N LEU A 269 -2.83 1.87 -13.18
CA LEU A 269 -3.01 1.20 -11.90
C LEU A 269 -1.66 0.80 -11.34
N CYS A 270 -1.35 1.25 -10.13
CA CYS A 270 -0.18 0.83 -9.40
C CYS A 270 -0.52 -0.29 -8.41
N GLU A 271 0.42 -1.22 -8.24
CA GLU A 271 0.38 -2.32 -7.29
C GLU A 271 1.56 -2.24 -6.35
N LEU A 272 1.25 -2.25 -5.05
CA LEU A 272 2.24 -2.43 -4.00
C LEU A 272 2.04 -3.84 -3.43
N PHE A 273 3.08 -4.66 -3.56
CA PHE A 273 3.12 -5.98 -2.95
C PHE A 273 3.75 -5.88 -1.57
N ILE A 274 3.04 -6.41 -0.57
CA ILE A 274 3.47 -6.50 0.81
C ILE A 274 3.80 -7.98 1.05
N PRO A 275 5.08 -8.39 0.95
CA PRO A 275 5.52 -9.74 1.31
C PRO A 275 5.21 -10.14 2.75
#